data_AF-A0A979GCG0-F1
#
_entry.id   AF-A0A979GCG0-F1
#
_cell.length_a   1.000
_cell.length_b   1.000
_cell.length_c   1.000
_cell.angle_alpha   90.00
_cell.angle_beta   90.00
_cell.angle_gamma   90.00
#
_symmetry.space_group_name_H-M   'P 1'
#
loop_
_entity.id
_entity.type
_entity.pdbx_description
1 polymer ?
#
loop_
_entity_poly.entity_id
_entity_poly.type
_entity_poly.pdbx_seq_one_letter_code
_entity_poly.pdbx_strand_id
1 'polypeptide(L)'
;MNKILLSLSLVSVMYGCNAAGREKNPLLQKDYALADTLHYDHTVIDALRESISGNISRLAPALHEVNGTGGLTDALQFEYDVNADNSSDYEKLRTALKKQGYLLFKSEENFGTKPDKYAVLKTNNQFDIIRFRATNGANYDITNDSIMRKLHHLYDKEPFEITGADIDWVEVHLNKLNPADAMTFANDVYEFCPDLAEQGTETVENLAAEILETKQLFLWWD
;
A
#
# COMPACT_ATOMS: atom_id res chain seq x y z
N MET A 1 -43.71 -37.44 -55.73
CA MET A 1 -44.31 -37.33 -54.38
C MET A 1 -43.26 -37.78 -53.37
N ASN A 2 -42.52 -36.83 -52.79
CA ASN A 2 -42.55 -36.44 -51.35
C ASN A 2 -42.06 -37.58 -50.42
N LYS A 3 -41.02 -37.49 -49.58
CA LYS A 3 -40.30 -36.37 -48.93
C LYS A 3 -38.89 -36.84 -48.53
N ILE A 4 -37.86 -35.99 -48.68
CA ILE A 4 -36.57 -36.14 -47.98
C ILE A 4 -36.43 -34.94 -47.07
N LEU A 5 -36.44 -35.17 -45.75
CA LEU A 5 -36.12 -34.17 -44.73
C LEU A 5 -34.59 -34.06 -44.64
N LEU A 6 -34.03 -32.93 -45.06
CA LEU A 6 -32.69 -32.51 -44.68
C LEU A 6 -32.81 -31.65 -43.41
N SER A 7 -32.39 -32.18 -42.28
CA SER A 7 -32.16 -31.41 -41.05
C SER A 7 -30.78 -30.77 -41.13
N LEU A 8 -30.70 -29.48 -41.46
CA LEU A 8 -29.51 -28.66 -41.17
C LEU A 8 -29.57 -28.25 -39.70
N SER A 9 -28.76 -28.88 -38.86
CA SER A 9 -28.41 -28.36 -37.54
C SER A 9 -27.42 -27.21 -37.71
N LEU A 10 -27.91 -25.98 -37.58
CA LEU A 10 -27.10 -24.78 -37.47
C LEU A 10 -26.41 -24.81 -36.10
N VAL A 11 -25.12 -25.17 -36.06
CA VAL A 11 -24.30 -25.00 -34.85
C VAL A 11 -23.97 -23.51 -34.75
N SER A 12 -24.79 -22.80 -33.98
CA SER A 12 -24.50 -21.44 -33.55
C SER A 12 -23.33 -21.50 -32.56
N VAL A 13 -22.11 -21.32 -33.04
CA VAL A 13 -20.96 -21.01 -32.19
C VAL A 13 -21.21 -19.62 -31.60
N MET A 14 -21.79 -19.59 -30.41
CA MET A 14 -21.86 -18.39 -29.59
C MET A 14 -20.43 -18.09 -29.13
N TYR A 15 -19.73 -17.24 -29.89
CA TYR A 15 -18.63 -16.47 -29.32
C TYR A 15 -19.22 -15.66 -28.18
N GLY A 16 -19.04 -16.15 -26.96
CA GLY A 16 -19.32 -15.42 -25.74
C GLY A 16 -18.36 -14.23 -25.66
N CYS A 17 -18.72 -13.14 -26.32
CA CYS A 17 -18.25 -11.83 -25.92
C CYS A 17 -18.77 -11.61 -24.50
N ASN A 18 -17.88 -11.64 -23.52
CA ASN A 18 -18.11 -11.02 -22.20
C ASN A 18 -18.23 -9.50 -22.40
N ALA A 19 -19.34 -9.09 -23.01
CA ALA A 19 -19.81 -7.72 -23.15
C ALA A 19 -21.09 -7.53 -22.32
N ALA A 20 -21.19 -8.24 -21.19
CA ALA A 20 -22.10 -7.87 -20.12
C ALA A 20 -21.44 -6.68 -19.41
N GLY A 21 -21.93 -5.48 -19.73
CA GLY A 21 -21.36 -4.21 -19.30
C GLY A 21 -21.10 -4.17 -17.80
N ARG A 22 -19.83 -3.97 -17.43
CA ARG A 22 -19.52 -3.19 -16.23
C ARG A 22 -20.18 -1.84 -16.48
N GLU A 23 -21.21 -1.51 -15.71
CA GLU A 23 -21.78 -0.18 -15.67
C GLU A 23 -20.60 0.81 -15.56
N LYS A 24 -20.45 1.71 -16.53
CA LYS A 24 -19.31 2.64 -16.54
C LYS A 24 -19.36 3.39 -15.21
N ASN A 25 -18.37 3.16 -14.34
CA ASN A 25 -18.32 3.80 -13.04
C ASN A 25 -18.56 5.31 -13.23
N PRO A 26 -19.59 5.89 -12.59
CA PRO A 26 -19.97 7.28 -12.85
C PRO A 26 -18.86 8.28 -12.49
N LEU A 27 -17.88 7.86 -11.68
CA LEU A 27 -16.72 8.66 -11.29
C LEU A 27 -15.55 8.55 -12.30
N LEU A 28 -15.57 7.58 -13.22
CA LEU A 28 -14.41 7.22 -14.03
C LEU A 28 -13.83 8.41 -14.82
N GLN A 29 -14.69 9.25 -15.40
CA GLN A 29 -14.22 10.44 -16.13
C GLN A 29 -13.54 11.47 -15.22
N LYS A 30 -14.07 11.66 -14.00
CA LYS A 30 -13.47 12.54 -12.99
C LYS A 30 -12.12 11.98 -12.53
N ASP A 31 -12.04 10.67 -12.34
CA ASP A 31 -10.81 10.01 -11.86
C ASP A 31 -9.71 10.03 -12.92
N TYR A 32 -10.04 9.84 -14.20
CA TYR A 32 -9.08 10.04 -15.30
C TYR A 32 -8.58 11.48 -15.39
N ALA A 33 -9.47 12.47 -15.23
CA ALA A 33 -9.06 13.87 -15.23
C ALA A 33 -8.11 14.20 -14.05
N LEU A 34 -8.33 13.58 -12.88
CA LEU A 34 -7.39 13.66 -11.77
C LEU A 34 -6.06 12.97 -12.13
N ALA A 35 -6.09 11.76 -12.69
CA ALA A 35 -4.87 11.06 -13.11
C ALA A 35 -4.07 11.87 -14.13
N ASP A 36 -4.72 12.50 -15.12
CA ASP A 36 -4.08 13.38 -16.09
C ASP A 36 -3.38 14.57 -15.42
N THR A 37 -4.04 15.17 -14.42
CA THR A 37 -3.50 16.29 -13.64
C THR A 37 -2.26 15.89 -12.84
N LEU A 38 -2.24 14.67 -12.31
CA LEU A 38 -1.11 14.13 -11.54
C LEU A 38 -0.08 13.42 -12.41
N HIS A 39 -0.31 13.32 -13.73
CA HIS A 39 0.51 12.55 -14.68
C HIS A 39 0.60 11.04 -14.34
N TYR A 40 -0.53 10.46 -13.94
CA TYR A 40 -0.71 9.03 -13.71
C TYR A 40 -1.31 8.35 -14.94
N ASP A 41 -0.90 7.12 -15.21
CA ASP A 41 -1.49 6.33 -16.29
C ASP A 41 -2.94 5.95 -15.95
N HIS A 42 -3.85 6.01 -16.93
CA HIS A 42 -5.26 5.64 -16.74
C HIS A 42 -5.42 4.17 -16.30
N THR A 43 -4.46 3.30 -16.61
CA THR A 43 -4.43 1.91 -16.14
C THR A 43 -4.36 1.79 -14.62
N VAL A 44 -3.82 2.79 -13.92
CA VAL A 44 -3.87 2.87 -12.45
C VAL A 44 -5.30 3.08 -11.98
N ILE A 45 -6.05 4.01 -12.60
CA ILE A 45 -7.46 4.23 -12.29
C ILE A 45 -8.29 2.99 -12.61
N ASP A 46 -8.03 2.34 -13.75
CA ASP A 46 -8.71 1.11 -14.12
C ASP A 46 -8.52 0.03 -13.05
N ALA A 47 -7.28 -0.21 -12.63
CA ALA A 47 -6.95 -1.19 -11.59
C ALA A 47 -7.61 -0.85 -10.25
N LEU A 48 -7.57 0.42 -9.83
CA LEU A 48 -8.26 0.88 -8.62
C LEU A 48 -9.76 0.62 -8.73
N ARG A 49 -10.41 0.97 -9.84
CA ARG A 49 -11.86 0.80 -10.01
C ARG A 49 -12.34 -0.65 -10.08
N GLU A 50 -11.44 -1.63 -10.18
CA GLU A 50 -11.79 -3.04 -9.96
C GLU A 50 -12.00 -3.39 -8.48
N SER A 51 -11.37 -2.64 -7.57
CA SER A 51 -11.36 -2.93 -6.13
C SER A 51 -12.04 -1.86 -5.27
N ILE A 52 -12.17 -0.63 -5.76
CA ILE A 52 -12.67 0.51 -4.97
C ILE A 52 -13.88 1.22 -5.61
N SER A 53 -14.93 1.40 -4.81
CA SER A 53 -16.15 2.13 -5.19
C SER A 53 -16.17 3.58 -4.68
N GLY A 54 -15.32 3.92 -3.70
CA GLY A 54 -15.25 5.23 -3.06
C GLY A 54 -14.61 6.34 -3.90
N ASN A 55 -14.46 7.53 -3.30
CA ASN A 55 -13.79 8.65 -3.96
C ASN A 55 -12.28 8.41 -4.07
N ILE A 56 -11.69 8.79 -5.21
CA ILE A 56 -10.25 8.99 -5.34
C ILE A 56 -9.97 10.48 -5.27
N SER A 57 -9.02 10.88 -4.45
CA SER A 57 -8.60 12.26 -4.23
C SER A 57 -7.09 12.42 -4.43
N ARG A 58 -6.65 13.67 -4.47
CA ARG A 58 -5.23 14.04 -4.45
C ARG A 58 -4.72 14.00 -3.01
N LEU A 59 -3.51 13.47 -2.82
CA LEU A 59 -2.72 13.59 -1.61
C LEU A 59 -1.40 14.27 -1.94
N ALA A 60 -1.13 15.42 -1.34
CA ALA A 60 0.14 16.12 -1.52
C ALA A 60 1.22 15.53 -0.58
N PRO A 61 2.51 15.62 -0.94
CA PRO A 61 3.59 15.36 0.01
C PRO A 61 3.44 16.24 1.26
N ALA A 62 3.74 15.69 2.44
CA ALA A 62 3.63 16.40 3.70
C ALA A 62 4.69 17.53 3.84
N LEU A 63 5.81 17.43 3.11
CA LEU A 63 6.80 18.51 3.02
C LEU A 63 6.45 19.45 1.86
N HIS A 64 6.26 20.74 2.16
CA HIS A 64 6.01 21.79 1.17
C HIS A 64 7.27 22.47 0.62
N GLU A 65 8.49 22.05 1.03
CA GLU A 65 9.71 22.76 0.64
C GLU A 65 10.25 22.36 -0.74
N VAL A 66 10.53 23.41 -1.52
CA VAL A 66 10.97 23.44 -2.94
C VAL A 66 12.27 22.68 -3.22
N ASN A 67 12.99 22.22 -2.18
CA ASN A 67 14.21 21.42 -2.31
C ASN A 67 14.12 20.03 -1.62
N GLY A 68 13.01 19.69 -0.96
CA GLY A 68 12.94 18.60 0.03
C GLY A 68 12.12 17.37 -0.37
N THR A 69 11.25 17.42 -1.37
CA THR A 69 10.49 16.24 -1.81
C THR A 69 11.31 15.29 -2.67
N GLY A 70 12.55 15.64 -3.05
CA GLY A 70 13.35 14.84 -3.99
C GLY A 70 12.73 14.70 -5.38
N GLY A 71 11.77 15.57 -5.74
CA GLY A 71 11.01 15.46 -6.99
C GLY A 71 9.76 14.58 -6.89
N LEU A 72 9.34 14.17 -5.69
CA LEU A 72 8.09 13.44 -5.50
C LEU A 72 6.88 14.33 -5.84
N THR A 73 5.97 13.76 -6.62
CA THR A 73 4.70 14.35 -7.01
C THR A 73 3.58 13.91 -6.06
N ASP A 74 2.40 14.50 -6.21
CA ASP A 74 1.21 14.06 -5.48
C ASP A 74 0.87 12.59 -5.74
N ALA A 75 0.20 11.98 -4.78
CA ALA A 75 -0.36 10.63 -4.85
C ALA A 75 -1.88 10.65 -5.08
N LEU A 76 -2.41 9.52 -5.55
CA LEU A 76 -3.85 9.23 -5.51
C LEU A 76 -4.18 8.62 -4.15
N GLN A 77 -5.20 9.10 -3.45
CA GLN A 77 -5.65 8.55 -2.16
C GLN A 77 -7.12 8.13 -2.21
N PHE A 78 -7.47 7.11 -1.45
CA PHE A 78 -8.83 6.60 -1.30
C PHE A 78 -9.00 5.87 0.03
N GLU A 79 -10.25 5.71 0.46
CA GLU A 79 -10.60 4.86 1.61
C GLU A 79 -10.63 3.39 1.19
N TYR A 80 -10.05 2.52 2.01
CA TYR A 80 -10.05 1.08 1.80
C TYR A 80 -9.78 0.34 3.11
N ASP A 81 -10.48 -0.77 3.33
CA ASP A 81 -10.28 -1.63 4.51
C ASP A 81 -9.82 -3.00 4.06
N VAL A 82 -8.56 -3.34 4.36
CA VAL A 82 -8.03 -4.69 4.12
C VAL A 82 -8.52 -5.62 5.22
N ASN A 83 -9.13 -6.73 4.83
CA ASN A 83 -9.65 -7.76 5.73
C ASN A 83 -9.45 -9.15 5.13
N ALA A 84 -9.85 -10.19 5.87
CA ALA A 84 -9.67 -11.58 5.44
C ALA A 84 -10.30 -11.88 4.07
N ASP A 85 -11.44 -11.27 3.75
CA ASP A 85 -12.19 -11.54 2.53
C ASP A 85 -11.57 -10.89 1.29
N ASN A 86 -10.88 -9.75 1.43
CA ASN A 86 -10.32 -9.00 0.30
C ASN A 86 -8.78 -8.94 0.25
N SER A 87 -8.08 -9.55 1.22
CA SER A 87 -6.61 -9.58 1.29
C SER A 87 -5.95 -10.06 -0.02
N SER A 88 -6.52 -11.07 -0.68
CA SER A 88 -5.99 -11.56 -1.96
C SER A 88 -6.11 -10.53 -3.09
N ASP A 89 -7.20 -9.76 -3.10
CA ASP A 89 -7.44 -8.75 -4.13
C ASP A 89 -6.58 -7.50 -3.88
N TYR A 90 -6.38 -7.13 -2.61
CA TYR A 90 -5.40 -6.13 -2.21
C TYR A 90 -3.98 -6.48 -2.72
N GLU A 91 -3.51 -7.71 -2.49
CA GLU A 91 -2.16 -8.11 -2.93
C GLU A 91 -2.04 -8.19 -4.46
N LYS A 92 -3.11 -8.56 -5.18
CA LYS A 92 -3.14 -8.50 -6.65
C LYS A 92 -3.02 -7.06 -7.14
N LEU A 93 -3.80 -6.14 -6.56
CA LEU A 93 -3.76 -4.72 -6.88
C LEU A 93 -2.37 -4.14 -6.62
N ARG A 94 -1.83 -4.36 -5.42
CA ARG A 94 -0.49 -3.94 -5.00
C ARG A 94 0.59 -4.43 -5.96
N THR A 95 0.55 -5.70 -6.34
CA THR A 95 1.49 -6.30 -7.30
C THR A 95 1.34 -5.71 -8.70
N ALA A 96 0.11 -5.47 -9.17
CA ALA A 96 -0.16 -4.91 -10.49
C ALA A 96 0.32 -3.45 -10.60
N LEU A 97 0.14 -2.66 -9.54
CA LEU A 97 0.64 -1.28 -9.46
C LEU A 97 2.17 -1.24 -9.39
N LYS A 98 2.79 -2.10 -8.57
CA LYS A 98 4.25 -2.21 -8.45
C LYS A 98 4.94 -2.50 -9.78
N LYS A 99 4.35 -3.38 -10.61
CA LYS A 99 4.86 -3.68 -11.97
C LYS A 99 4.81 -2.48 -12.92
N GLN A 100 3.97 -1.50 -12.64
CA GLN A 100 3.79 -0.29 -13.44
C GLN A 100 4.59 0.90 -12.90
N GLY A 101 5.38 0.73 -11.84
CA GLY A 101 6.15 1.82 -11.24
C GLY A 101 5.38 2.64 -10.21
N TYR A 102 4.40 2.02 -9.55
CA TYR A 102 3.59 2.65 -8.51
C TYR A 102 3.62 1.81 -7.23
N LEU A 103 3.72 2.46 -6.07
CA LEU A 103 3.61 1.81 -4.77
C LEU A 103 2.27 2.12 -4.13
N LEU A 104 1.55 1.08 -3.71
CA LEU A 104 0.36 1.17 -2.86
C LEU A 104 0.78 1.04 -1.40
N PHE A 105 0.38 1.98 -0.56
CA PHE A 105 0.68 1.98 0.88
C PHE A 105 -0.49 2.55 1.69
N LYS A 106 -0.61 2.13 2.96
CA LYS A 106 -1.52 2.72 3.95
C LYS A 106 -0.98 4.11 4.32
N SER A 107 -1.77 5.14 4.07
CA SER A 107 -1.40 6.56 4.23
C SER A 107 -2.00 7.22 5.47
N GLU A 108 -3.05 6.63 6.05
CA GLU A 108 -3.65 7.02 7.33
C GLU A 108 -4.21 5.74 7.97
N GLU A 109 -3.88 5.53 9.25
CA GLU A 109 -4.42 4.46 10.11
C GLU A 109 -5.54 5.06 10.97
N ASN A 110 -6.73 4.46 10.92
CA ASN A 110 -7.92 4.97 11.60
C ASN A 110 -8.37 4.09 12.76
N PHE A 111 -7.60 3.05 13.11
CA PHE A 111 -7.77 2.22 14.29
C PHE A 111 -9.19 1.63 14.41
N GLY A 112 -9.78 1.29 13.26
CA GLY A 112 -11.12 0.71 13.17
C GLY A 112 -12.29 1.67 13.47
N THR A 113 -12.05 2.97 13.68
CA THR A 113 -13.12 3.96 13.92
C THR A 113 -13.86 4.37 12.64
N LYS A 114 -13.14 4.32 11.52
CA LYS A 114 -13.59 4.55 10.14
C LYS A 114 -12.60 3.82 9.22
N PRO A 115 -12.92 3.69 7.92
CA PRO A 115 -12.00 3.04 7.00
C PRO A 115 -10.62 3.69 6.97
N ASP A 116 -9.57 2.89 6.85
CA ASP A 116 -8.22 3.40 6.61
C ASP A 116 -8.13 4.13 5.27
N LYS A 117 -7.07 4.93 5.09
CA LYS A 117 -6.78 5.51 3.76
C LYS A 117 -5.53 4.94 3.18
N TYR A 118 -5.59 4.59 1.91
CA TYR A 118 -4.47 4.10 1.13
C TYR A 118 -4.14 5.09 0.03
N ALA A 119 -2.87 5.10 -0.36
CA ALA A 119 -2.38 5.96 -1.42
C ALA A 119 -1.51 5.20 -2.43
N VAL A 120 -1.56 5.65 -3.69
CA VAL A 120 -0.73 5.16 -4.79
C VAL A 120 0.27 6.24 -5.16
N LEU A 121 1.54 6.00 -4.87
CA LEU A 121 2.66 6.90 -5.15
C LEU A 121 3.43 6.44 -6.38
N LYS A 122 3.70 7.35 -7.32
CA LYS A 122 4.47 7.08 -8.54
C LYS A 122 5.97 7.02 -8.23
N THR A 123 6.45 5.85 -7.83
CA THR A 123 7.86 5.58 -7.55
C THR A 123 8.15 4.07 -7.57
N ASN A 124 9.42 3.72 -7.70
CA ASN A 124 9.93 2.35 -7.50
C ASN A 124 10.74 2.21 -6.19
N ASN A 125 10.90 3.30 -5.44
CA ASN A 125 11.69 3.32 -4.22
C ASN A 125 10.78 3.39 -3.00
N GLN A 126 10.69 2.31 -2.22
CA GLN A 126 9.80 2.25 -1.06
C GLN A 126 10.09 3.31 0.00
N PHE A 127 11.35 3.74 0.14
CA PHE A 127 11.72 4.77 1.10
C PHE A 127 11.18 6.16 0.72
N ASP A 128 10.68 6.35 -0.50
CA ASP A 128 9.98 7.57 -0.87
C ASP A 128 8.64 7.71 -0.13
N ILE A 129 8.05 6.62 0.39
CA ILE A 129 6.86 6.69 1.26
C ILE A 129 7.17 7.51 2.52
N ILE A 130 8.31 7.23 3.16
CA ILE A 130 8.79 7.90 4.37
C ILE A 130 9.08 9.37 4.11
N ARG A 131 9.71 9.69 2.96
CA ARG A 131 9.94 11.07 2.54
C ARG A 131 8.63 11.80 2.24
N PHE A 132 7.73 11.14 1.51
CA PHE A 132 6.45 11.69 1.08
C PHE A 132 5.57 12.06 2.28
N ARG A 133 5.55 11.24 3.33
CA ARG A 133 4.80 11.48 4.56
C ARG A 133 5.52 12.34 5.59
N ALA A 134 6.78 12.68 5.35
CA ALA A 134 7.61 13.41 6.30
C ALA A 134 7.69 12.71 7.68
N THR A 135 7.60 11.38 7.71
CA THR A 135 7.54 10.57 8.93
C THR A 135 8.68 10.95 9.87
N ASN A 136 8.39 11.19 11.14
CA ASN A 136 9.32 11.59 12.18
C ASN A 136 8.80 11.11 13.54
N GLY A 137 9.61 11.24 14.58
CA GLY A 137 9.21 11.06 15.97
C GLY A 137 9.51 12.33 16.74
N ALA A 138 8.71 13.37 16.52
CA ALA A 138 8.96 14.72 17.03
C ALA A 138 9.13 14.75 18.55
N ASN A 139 8.40 13.91 19.29
CA ASN A 139 8.46 13.84 20.75
C ASN A 139 9.76 13.22 21.29
N TYR A 140 10.54 12.57 20.41
CA TYR A 140 11.79 11.89 20.72
C TYR A 140 13.01 12.51 20.01
N ASP A 141 12.87 13.71 19.42
CA ASP A 141 13.89 14.36 18.58
C ASP A 141 14.35 13.48 17.39
N ILE A 142 13.49 12.56 16.94
CA ILE A 142 13.78 11.66 15.81
C ILE A 142 13.32 12.33 14.51
N THR A 143 14.27 12.75 13.68
CA THR A 143 13.98 13.36 12.38
C THR A 143 13.66 12.32 11.29
N ASN A 144 13.06 12.77 10.18
CA ASN A 144 12.87 11.94 8.99
C ASN A 144 14.19 11.30 8.50
N ASP A 145 15.31 12.04 8.54
CA ASP A 145 16.63 11.52 8.19
C ASP A 145 17.12 10.44 9.16
N SER A 146 16.76 10.51 10.44
CA SER A 146 17.04 9.45 11.42
C SER A 146 16.25 8.19 11.11
N ILE A 147 14.95 8.31 10.81
CA ILE A 147 14.11 7.18 10.39
C ILE A 147 14.64 6.57 9.09
N MET A 148 14.92 7.38 8.08
CA MET A 148 15.48 6.92 6.80
C MET A 148 16.77 6.12 6.98
N ARG A 149 17.72 6.64 7.76
CA ARG A 149 18.97 5.92 8.07
C ARG A 149 18.71 4.61 8.81
N LYS A 150 17.81 4.61 9.79
CA LYS A 150 17.47 3.40 10.54
C LYS A 150 16.84 2.34 9.65
N LEU A 151 15.84 2.71 8.86
CA LEU A 151 15.13 1.79 7.98
C LEU A 151 16.07 1.21 6.92
N HIS A 152 16.99 2.00 6.35
CA HIS A 152 18.03 1.46 5.46
C HIS A 152 18.93 0.44 6.16
N HIS A 153 19.41 0.75 7.37
CA HIS A 153 20.22 -0.18 8.16
C HIS A 153 19.48 -1.49 8.50
N LEU A 154 18.19 -1.40 8.86
CA LEU A 154 17.36 -2.58 9.09
C LEU A 154 17.13 -3.38 7.80
N TYR A 155 16.90 -2.70 6.67
CA TYR A 155 16.68 -3.32 5.37
C TYR A 155 17.91 -4.08 4.86
N ASP A 156 19.11 -3.54 5.11
CA ASP A 156 20.38 -4.18 4.75
C ASP A 156 20.61 -5.49 5.53
N LYS A 157 20.05 -5.60 6.75
CA LYS A 157 20.08 -6.82 7.55
C LYS A 157 19.01 -7.81 7.11
N GLU A 158 17.77 -7.36 7.03
CA GLU A 158 16.60 -8.18 6.75
C GLU A 158 15.65 -7.43 5.80
N PRO A 159 15.67 -7.75 4.49
CA PRO A 159 14.87 -7.04 3.50
C PRO A 159 13.35 -7.14 3.77
N PHE A 160 12.69 -5.99 3.80
CA PHE A 160 11.25 -5.84 4.05
C PHE A 160 10.57 -4.95 3.00
N GLU A 161 9.24 -4.88 3.06
CA GLU A 161 8.44 -3.95 2.27
C GLU A 161 7.75 -2.94 3.18
N ILE A 162 7.89 -1.65 2.93
CA ILE A 162 7.11 -0.61 3.59
C ILE A 162 5.68 -0.69 3.05
N THR A 163 4.73 -0.98 3.95
CA THR A 163 3.31 -1.15 3.62
C THR A 163 2.46 0.03 4.07
N GLY A 164 2.97 0.86 4.98
CA GLY A 164 2.29 2.08 5.38
C GLY A 164 3.22 3.07 6.07
N ALA A 165 2.82 4.34 6.04
CA ALA A 165 3.40 5.36 6.90
C ALA A 165 2.45 6.56 7.00
N ASP A 166 2.56 7.28 8.11
CA ASP A 166 2.09 8.66 8.24
C ASP A 166 3.17 9.51 8.92
N ILE A 167 2.80 10.64 9.52
CA ILE A 167 3.72 11.61 10.11
C ILE A 167 4.49 11.06 11.30
N ASP A 168 3.92 10.12 12.05
CA ASP A 168 4.39 9.61 13.33
C ASP A 168 4.51 8.09 13.38
N TRP A 169 4.15 7.37 12.30
CA TRP A 169 4.26 5.92 12.25
C TRP A 169 4.76 5.37 10.91
N VAL A 170 5.33 4.16 10.96
CA VAL A 170 5.68 3.34 9.80
C VAL A 170 5.28 1.89 10.02
N GLU A 171 4.73 1.27 8.98
CA GLU A 171 4.39 -0.14 8.94
C GLU A 171 5.23 -0.83 7.86
N VAL A 172 5.86 -1.95 8.22
CA VAL A 172 6.63 -2.78 7.29
C VAL A 172 6.22 -4.25 7.39
N HIS A 173 6.32 -4.95 6.26
CA HIS A 173 6.15 -6.39 6.13
C HIS A 173 7.49 -7.06 5.84
N LEU A 174 7.91 -7.99 6.70
CA LEU A 174 9.15 -8.74 6.54
C LEU A 174 8.89 -10.00 5.69
N ASN A 175 9.61 -10.14 4.57
CA ASN A 175 9.49 -11.36 3.75
C ASN A 175 9.98 -12.61 4.50
N LYS A 176 11.04 -12.43 5.29
CA LYS A 176 11.65 -13.48 6.09
C LYS A 176 12.36 -12.82 7.28
N LEU A 177 12.31 -13.52 8.41
CA LEU A 177 13.17 -13.26 9.55
C LEU A 177 13.52 -14.63 10.14
N ASN A 178 14.81 -14.90 10.30
CA ASN A 178 15.27 -16.13 10.93
C ASN A 178 15.02 -16.05 12.45
N PRO A 179 14.42 -17.08 13.08
CA PRO A 179 14.22 -17.11 14.53
C PRO A 179 15.49 -16.87 15.35
N ALA A 180 16.66 -17.27 14.84
CA ALA A 180 17.94 -17.04 15.51
C ALA A 180 18.34 -15.55 15.56
N ASP A 181 17.88 -14.75 14.59
CA ASP A 181 18.22 -13.34 14.42
C ASP A 181 17.12 -12.42 15.00
N ALA A 182 15.95 -12.97 15.33
CA ALA A 182 14.77 -12.22 15.76
C ALA A 182 15.00 -11.37 17.01
N MET A 183 15.69 -11.90 18.02
CA MET A 183 16.00 -11.13 19.24
C MET A 183 16.92 -9.94 18.95
N THR A 184 17.92 -10.12 18.09
CA THR A 184 18.84 -9.04 17.70
C THR A 184 18.12 -7.99 16.87
N PHE A 185 17.25 -8.40 15.94
CA PHE A 185 16.43 -7.49 15.17
C PHE A 185 15.46 -6.70 16.07
N ALA A 186 14.74 -7.39 16.96
CA ALA A 186 13.83 -6.78 17.91
C ALA A 186 14.54 -5.80 18.83
N ASN A 187 15.72 -6.11 19.35
CA ASN A 187 16.48 -5.20 20.21
C ASN A 187 16.88 -3.92 19.45
N ASP A 188 17.37 -4.05 18.21
CA ASP A 188 17.75 -2.91 17.37
C ASP A 188 16.53 -2.00 17.11
N VAL A 189 15.36 -2.58 16.88
CA VAL A 189 14.10 -1.84 16.69
C VAL A 189 13.61 -1.18 17.98
N TYR A 190 13.58 -1.93 19.09
CA TYR A 190 13.09 -1.49 20.38
C TYR A 190 13.89 -0.29 20.93
N GLU A 191 15.21 -0.27 20.75
CA GLU A 191 16.05 0.89 21.10
C GLU A 191 15.74 2.16 20.31
N PHE A 192 15.14 2.03 19.12
CA PHE A 192 14.85 3.16 18.23
C PHE A 192 13.43 3.70 18.35
N CYS A 193 12.51 2.92 18.91
CA CYS A 193 11.09 3.25 19.02
C CYS A 193 10.65 3.11 20.47
N PRO A 194 10.82 4.15 21.31
CA PRO A 194 10.54 4.06 22.74
C PRO A 194 9.11 3.64 23.06
N ASP A 195 8.13 4.01 22.24
CA ASP A 195 6.73 3.62 22.43
C ASP A 195 6.48 2.11 22.34
N LEU A 196 7.37 1.33 21.72
CA LEU A 196 7.26 -0.14 21.80
C LEU A 196 7.38 -0.65 23.24
N ALA A 197 8.13 0.06 24.08
CA ALA A 197 8.25 -0.23 25.51
C ALA A 197 7.04 0.28 26.31
N GLU A 198 6.58 1.49 26.01
CA GLU A 198 5.61 2.22 26.83
C GLU A 198 4.16 1.89 26.48
N GLN A 199 3.89 1.59 25.21
CA GLN A 199 2.55 1.47 24.64
C GLN A 199 2.37 0.25 23.72
N GLY A 200 3.46 -0.43 23.37
CA GLY A 200 3.48 -1.56 22.45
C GLY A 200 3.67 -2.91 23.14
N THR A 201 4.69 -3.65 22.71
CA THR A 201 4.95 -5.03 23.11
C THR A 201 5.53 -5.17 24.52
N GLU A 202 5.88 -4.05 25.16
CA GLU A 202 6.48 -3.92 26.49
C GLU A 202 7.91 -4.48 26.59
N THR A 203 8.22 -5.63 25.97
CA THR A 203 9.53 -6.29 26.02
C THR A 203 10.07 -6.62 24.63
N VAL A 204 11.39 -6.80 24.55
CA VAL A 204 12.09 -7.23 23.32
C VAL A 204 11.67 -8.65 22.92
N GLU A 205 11.46 -9.54 23.89
CA GLU A 205 11.03 -10.91 23.66
C GLU A 205 9.63 -10.97 23.03
N ASN A 206 8.70 -10.14 23.53
CA ASN A 206 7.35 -10.06 22.97
C ASN A 206 7.40 -9.48 21.54
N LEU A 207 8.21 -8.45 21.30
CA LEU A 207 8.42 -7.90 19.97
C LEU A 207 8.98 -8.94 19.00
N ALA A 208 10.00 -9.70 19.42
CA ALA A 208 10.59 -10.76 18.60
C ALA A 208 9.57 -11.85 18.27
N ALA A 209 8.75 -12.25 19.25
CA ALA A 209 7.69 -13.25 19.06
C ALA A 209 6.63 -12.74 18.08
N GLU A 210 6.16 -11.50 18.24
CA GLU A 210 5.16 -10.89 17.38
C GLU A 210 5.65 -10.79 15.93
N ILE A 211 6.85 -10.23 15.71
CA ILE A 211 7.43 -10.12 14.35
C ILE A 211 7.59 -11.50 13.71
N LEU A 212 7.95 -12.54 14.49
CA LEU A 212 8.06 -13.89 13.97
C LEU A 212 6.71 -14.49 13.56
N GLU A 213 5.65 -14.20 14.30
CA GLU A 213 4.29 -14.67 14.04
C GLU A 213 3.62 -13.92 12.88
N THR A 214 3.62 -12.60 12.94
CA THR A 214 2.85 -11.74 12.04
C THR A 214 3.62 -11.37 10.78
N LYS A 215 4.96 -11.41 10.83
CA LYS A 215 5.85 -10.82 9.82
C LYS A 215 5.61 -9.32 9.60
N GLN A 216 5.02 -8.65 10.58
CA GLN A 216 4.77 -7.22 10.54
C GLN A 216 5.56 -6.53 11.62
N LEU A 217 5.92 -5.29 11.35
CA LEU A 217 6.46 -4.37 12.34
C LEU A 217 5.77 -3.02 12.16
N PHE A 218 5.17 -2.53 13.24
CA PHE A 218 4.57 -1.21 13.31
C PHE A 218 5.36 -0.37 14.32
N LEU A 219 5.91 0.74 13.86
CA LEU A 219 6.63 1.71 14.71
C LEU A 219 5.79 2.96 14.80
N TRP A 220 5.64 3.49 16.01
CA TRP A 220 4.88 4.70 16.30
C TRP A 220 5.67 5.56 17.27
N TRP A 221 5.64 6.87 17.08
CA TRP A 221 6.35 7.85 17.89
C TRP A 221 5.39 8.98 18.31
N ASP A 222 4.52 8.70 19.28
CA ASP A 222 3.55 9.66 19.86
C ASP A 222 4.09 10.39 21.10
#